data_AF-A0A7J9TFJ5-F1
#
_entry.id   AF-A0A7J9TFJ5-F1
#
_cell.length_a   1.000
_cell.length_b   1.000
_cell.length_c   1.000
_cell.angle_alpha   90.00
_cell.angle_beta   90.00
_cell.angle_gamma   90.00
#
_symmetry.space_group_name_H-M   'P 1'
#
loop_
_entity.id
_entity.type
_entity.pdbx_description
1 polymer ?
#
loop_
_entity_poly.entity_id
_entity_poly.type
_entity_poly.pdbx_seq_one_letter_code
_entity_poly.pdbx_strand_id
1 'polypeptide(L)'
;MIKQNKLMELTPDKWGLLVYLSDYNALDLSTIKRFMIDIAESRLALAEDARSIAEKLLEIRLDNRTVIHKSYYSMYHAARSAVYVQMQIDVKEHRSLVGRFKKLLIMKFGDETLANQMNTWRSMRIKCDYYPDVEIAEEMCKSAMSDAAMIIHTCKNLVEEF
;
A
#
# COMPACT_ATOMS: atom_id res chain seq x y z
N MET A 1 -5.47 -19.79 -17.11
CA MET A 1 -5.05 -19.92 -15.70
C MET A 1 -3.79 -19.08 -15.52
N ILE A 2 -3.88 -17.87 -14.94
CA ILE A 2 -2.70 -17.03 -14.72
C ILE A 2 -1.86 -17.73 -13.65
N LYS A 3 -0.64 -18.17 -13.96
CA LYS A 3 0.29 -18.71 -12.97
C LYS A 3 0.54 -17.62 -11.94
N GLN A 4 0.16 -17.87 -10.69
CA GLN A 4 0.43 -16.94 -9.60
C GLN A 4 1.95 -16.74 -9.46
N ASN A 5 2.39 -15.48 -9.41
CA ASN A 5 3.81 -15.17 -9.28
C ASN A 5 4.28 -15.62 -7.88
N LYS A 6 5.13 -16.65 -7.83
CA LYS A 6 5.62 -17.25 -6.56
C LYS A 6 6.37 -16.27 -5.66
N LEU A 7 6.89 -15.16 -6.21
CA LEU A 7 7.51 -14.11 -5.41
C LEU A 7 6.50 -13.40 -4.49
N MET A 8 5.20 -13.49 -4.76
CA MET A 8 4.17 -13.00 -3.84
C MET A 8 4.02 -13.89 -2.59
N GLU A 9 4.56 -15.11 -2.60
CA GLU A 9 4.58 -16.03 -1.45
C GLU A 9 5.91 -15.97 -0.69
N LEU A 10 6.75 -14.97 -1.00
CA LEU A 10 7.99 -14.73 -0.30
C LEU A 10 7.69 -14.42 1.17
N THR A 11 8.53 -14.98 2.04
CA THR A 11 8.55 -14.73 3.47
C THR A 11 9.95 -14.28 3.87
N PRO A 12 10.14 -13.66 5.04
CA PRO A 12 11.48 -13.31 5.54
C PRO A 12 12.46 -14.49 5.56
N ASP A 13 12.00 -15.68 5.96
CA ASP A 13 12.86 -16.88 5.99
C ASP A 13 13.28 -17.32 4.58
N LYS A 14 12.34 -17.30 3.62
CA LYS A 14 12.66 -17.59 2.21
C LYS A 14 13.61 -16.55 1.64
N TRP A 15 13.46 -15.28 2.01
CA TRP A 15 14.39 -14.23 1.62
C TRP A 15 15.79 -14.47 2.19
N GLY A 16 15.90 -14.83 3.47
CA GLY A 16 17.17 -15.20 4.10
C GLY A 16 17.88 -16.34 3.37
N LEU A 17 17.13 -17.37 2.93
CA LEU A 17 17.68 -18.44 2.10
C LEU A 17 18.18 -17.94 0.74
N LEU A 18 17.46 -17.01 0.09
CA LEU A 18 17.91 -16.42 -1.18
C LEU A 18 19.18 -15.59 -0.99
N VAL A 19 19.28 -14.81 0.09
CA VAL A 19 20.51 -14.08 0.42
C VAL A 19 21.66 -15.06 0.61
N TYR A 20 21.47 -16.09 1.44
CA TYR A 20 22.47 -17.14 1.66
C TYR A 20 22.92 -17.78 0.34
N LEU A 21 21.99 -18.22 -0.52
CA LEU A 21 22.36 -18.83 -1.80
C LEU A 21 23.09 -17.87 -2.74
N SER A 22 22.78 -16.56 -2.68
CA SER A 22 23.52 -15.54 -3.42
C SER A 22 24.96 -15.40 -2.94
N ASP A 23 25.20 -15.46 -1.63
CA ASP A 23 26.55 -15.34 -1.05
C ASP A 23 27.48 -16.48 -1.51
N TYR A 24 26.90 -17.63 -1.88
CA TYR A 24 27.61 -18.77 -2.46
C TYR A 24 27.56 -18.81 -4.01
N ASN A 25 27.21 -17.70 -4.66
CA ASN A 25 27.08 -17.58 -6.13
C ASN A 25 26.13 -18.62 -6.77
N ALA A 26 25.18 -19.17 -6.01
CA ALA A 26 24.20 -20.12 -6.52
C ALA A 26 23.01 -19.43 -7.20
N LEU A 27 22.89 -18.11 -7.05
CA LEU A 27 21.77 -17.30 -7.54
C LEU A 27 22.20 -15.83 -7.70
N ASP A 28 21.60 -15.13 -8.67
CA ASP A 28 21.70 -13.67 -8.79
C ASP A 28 20.56 -12.97 -8.03
N LEU A 29 20.87 -12.46 -6.84
CA LEU A 29 19.90 -11.74 -6.01
C LEU A 29 19.41 -10.44 -6.66
N SER A 30 20.20 -9.81 -7.53
CA SER A 30 19.82 -8.56 -8.20
C SER A 30 18.62 -8.78 -9.13
N THR A 31 18.59 -9.91 -9.85
CA THR A 31 17.45 -10.31 -10.67
C THR A 31 16.20 -10.53 -9.83
N ILE A 32 16.31 -11.14 -8.65
CA ILE A 32 15.15 -11.32 -7.75
C ILE A 32 14.66 -9.98 -7.24
N LYS A 33 15.56 -9.11 -6.77
CA LYS A 33 15.21 -7.76 -6.31
C LYS A 33 14.46 -6.99 -7.38
N ARG A 34 14.96 -7.00 -8.62
CA ARG A 34 14.28 -6.37 -9.76
C ARG A 34 12.84 -6.89 -9.91
N PHE A 35 12.61 -8.19 -9.90
CA PHE A 35 11.25 -8.72 -10.01
C PHE A 35 10.35 -8.35 -8.83
N MET A 36 10.91 -8.23 -7.62
CA MET A 36 10.15 -7.73 -6.47
C MET A 36 9.78 -6.25 -6.63
N ILE A 37 10.70 -5.44 -7.17
CA ILE A 37 10.45 -4.04 -7.51
C ILE A 37 9.36 -3.95 -8.58
N ASP A 38 9.42 -4.73 -9.66
CA ASP A 38 8.38 -4.74 -10.70
C ASP A 38 6.97 -5.02 -10.10
N ILE A 39 6.87 -5.97 -9.15
CA ILE A 39 5.62 -6.27 -8.44
C ILE A 39 5.19 -5.07 -7.57
N ALA A 40 6.13 -4.45 -6.87
CA ALA A 40 5.88 -3.28 -6.04
C ALA A 40 5.39 -2.07 -6.87
N GLU A 41 6.06 -1.80 -8.00
CA GLU A 41 5.69 -0.75 -8.95
C GLU A 41 4.31 -0.99 -9.56
N SER A 42 3.97 -2.24 -9.91
CA SER A 42 2.62 -2.57 -10.40
C SER A 42 1.53 -2.22 -9.38
N ARG A 43 1.82 -2.34 -8.07
CA ARG A 43 0.89 -1.96 -7.00
C ARG A 43 0.87 -0.45 -6.80
N LEU A 44 2.00 0.24 -6.96
CA LEU A 44 2.03 1.70 -6.94
C LEU A 44 1.22 2.29 -8.10
N ALA A 45 1.25 1.68 -9.28
CA ALA A 45 0.39 2.05 -10.40
C ALA A 45 -1.11 1.94 -10.03
N LEU A 46 -1.52 0.84 -9.40
CA LEU A 46 -2.90 0.69 -8.88
C LEU A 46 -3.24 1.76 -7.83
N ALA A 47 -2.26 2.16 -7.01
CA ALA A 47 -2.47 3.22 -6.02
C ALA A 47 -2.70 4.58 -6.67
N GLU A 48 -1.92 4.92 -7.69
CA GLU A 48 -2.05 6.17 -8.45
C GLU A 48 -3.34 6.20 -9.28
N ASP A 49 -3.71 5.08 -9.90
CA ASP A 49 -4.98 4.97 -10.62
C ASP A 49 -6.18 5.22 -9.69
N ALA A 50 -6.16 4.60 -8.50
CA ALA A 50 -7.20 4.82 -7.50
C ALA A 50 -7.27 6.28 -7.05
N ARG A 51 -6.12 6.93 -6.84
CA ARG A 51 -6.04 8.34 -6.48
C ARG A 51 -6.57 9.24 -7.61
N SER A 52 -6.19 8.99 -8.86
CA SER A 52 -6.65 9.77 -10.01
C SER A 52 -8.17 9.68 -10.18
N ILE A 53 -8.76 8.50 -9.93
CA ILE A 53 -10.22 8.35 -9.94
C ILE A 53 -10.85 9.17 -8.81
N ALA A 54 -10.29 9.12 -7.60
CA ALA A 54 -10.79 9.90 -6.46
C ALA A 54 -10.71 11.42 -6.70
N GLU A 55 -9.61 11.89 -7.29
CA GLU A 55 -9.41 13.30 -7.67
C GLU A 55 -10.49 13.77 -8.65
N LYS A 56 -10.69 13.04 -9.75
CA LYS A 56 -11.71 13.36 -10.75
C LYS A 56 -13.12 13.42 -10.14
N LEU A 57 -13.45 12.48 -9.25
CA LEU A 57 -14.75 12.45 -8.57
C LEU A 57 -14.97 13.63 -7.64
N LEU A 58 -13.91 14.07 -6.95
CA LEU A 58 -13.94 15.23 -6.08
C LEU A 58 -14.11 16.54 -6.88
N GLU A 59 -13.41 16.67 -8.01
CA GLU A 59 -13.52 17.82 -8.92
C GLU A 59 -14.95 18.03 -9.44
N ILE A 60 -15.61 16.93 -9.86
CA ILE A 60 -16.98 16.97 -10.39
C ILE A 60 -18.06 16.86 -9.30
N ARG A 61 -17.68 16.71 -8.03
CA ARG A 61 -18.57 16.63 -6.85
C ARG A 61 -19.67 15.56 -6.96
N LEU A 62 -19.36 14.42 -7.58
CA LEU A 62 -20.38 13.43 -7.95
C LEU A 62 -20.60 12.34 -6.89
N ASP A 63 -19.56 11.94 -6.14
CA ASP A 63 -19.68 10.85 -5.16
C ASP A 63 -18.58 10.87 -4.08
N ASN A 64 -18.87 11.57 -2.97
CA ASN A 64 -17.97 11.66 -1.82
C ASN A 64 -17.68 10.29 -1.17
N ARG A 65 -18.61 9.33 -1.22
CA ARG A 65 -18.41 8.00 -0.64
C ARG A 65 -17.39 7.22 -1.46
N THR A 66 -17.51 7.28 -2.79
CA THR A 66 -16.52 6.67 -3.69
C THR A 66 -15.16 7.37 -3.60
N VAL A 67 -15.10 8.69 -3.35
CA VAL A 67 -13.82 9.38 -3.07
C VAL A 67 -13.12 8.79 -1.86
N ILE A 68 -13.81 8.58 -0.73
CA ILE A 68 -13.23 7.92 0.45
C ILE A 68 -12.77 6.49 0.14
N HIS A 69 -13.60 5.73 -0.57
CA HIS A 69 -13.28 4.36 -0.97
C HIS A 69 -11.99 4.32 -1.79
N LYS A 70 -11.91 5.14 -2.84
CA LYS A 70 -10.76 5.19 -3.74
C LYS A 70 -9.50 5.75 -3.08
N SER A 71 -9.64 6.75 -2.21
CA SER A 71 -8.53 7.27 -1.39
C SER A 71 -7.94 6.19 -0.50
N TYR A 72 -8.79 5.41 0.20
CA TYR A 72 -8.31 4.29 1.01
C TYR A 72 -7.66 3.19 0.18
N TYR A 73 -8.23 2.82 -0.97
CA TYR A 73 -7.62 1.78 -1.82
C TYR A 73 -6.28 2.24 -2.40
N SER A 74 -6.13 3.53 -2.68
CA SER A 74 -4.85 4.13 -3.04
C SER A 74 -3.80 3.89 -1.94
N MET A 75 -4.11 4.26 -0.69
CA MET A 75 -3.24 4.01 0.47
C MET A 75 -2.94 2.51 0.64
N TYR A 76 -3.95 1.64 0.48
CA TYR A 76 -3.82 0.20 0.64
C TYR A 76 -2.82 -0.40 -0.37
N HIS A 77 -2.93 -0.03 -1.64
CA HIS A 77 -2.03 -0.54 -2.67
C HIS A 77 -0.59 -0.03 -2.48
N ALA A 78 -0.43 1.25 -2.12
CA ALA A 78 0.87 1.84 -1.79
C ALA A 78 1.52 1.17 -0.58
N ALA A 79 0.81 1.05 0.54
CA ALA A 79 1.33 0.41 1.76
C ALA A 79 1.68 -1.06 1.51
N ARG A 80 0.87 -1.79 0.74
CA ARG A 80 1.16 -3.19 0.37
C ARG A 80 2.39 -3.32 -0.52
N SER A 81 2.67 -2.31 -1.34
CA SER A 81 3.91 -2.23 -2.12
C SER A 81 5.13 -2.11 -1.21
N ALA A 82 5.16 -1.10 -0.34
CA ALA A 82 6.27 -0.85 0.57
C ALA A 82 6.49 -2.00 1.56
N VAL A 83 5.43 -2.52 2.19
CA VAL A 83 5.53 -3.66 3.12
C VAL A 83 6.10 -4.90 2.42
N TYR A 84 5.71 -5.14 1.17
CA TYR A 84 6.19 -6.30 0.42
C TYR A 84 7.69 -6.26 0.20
N VAL A 85 8.24 -5.15 -0.26
CA VAL A 85 9.68 -5.08 -0.54
C VAL A 85 10.50 -4.89 0.74
N GLN A 86 10.04 -4.07 1.69
CA GLN A 86 10.81 -3.78 2.90
C GLN A 86 10.74 -4.89 3.95
N MET A 87 9.66 -5.66 3.99
CA MET A 87 9.47 -6.73 4.98
C MET A 87 9.38 -8.13 4.36
N GLN A 88 9.55 -8.25 3.04
CA GLN A 88 9.55 -9.52 2.29
C GLN A 88 8.33 -10.39 2.60
N ILE A 89 7.15 -9.75 2.65
CA ILE A 89 5.87 -10.41 2.94
C ILE A 89 4.71 -9.73 2.21
N ASP A 90 3.89 -10.52 1.51
CA ASP A 90 2.66 -10.01 0.89
C ASP A 90 1.48 -10.09 1.86
N VAL A 91 0.86 -8.95 2.16
CA VAL A 91 -0.25 -8.86 3.13
C VAL A 91 -1.50 -8.40 2.42
N LYS A 92 -2.50 -9.30 2.33
CA LYS A 92 -3.76 -9.06 1.61
C LYS A 92 -4.89 -8.57 2.51
N GLU A 93 -4.86 -8.91 3.79
CA GLU A 93 -5.88 -8.45 4.72
C GLU A 93 -5.65 -6.99 5.12
N HIS A 94 -6.68 -6.17 4.98
CA HIS A 94 -6.64 -4.74 5.28
C HIS A 94 -6.17 -4.41 6.70
N ARG A 95 -6.72 -5.07 7.72
CA ARG A 95 -6.34 -4.82 9.13
C ARG A 95 -4.91 -5.24 9.41
N SER A 96 -4.51 -6.40 8.89
CA SER A 96 -3.15 -6.91 9.03
C SER A 96 -2.13 -6.00 8.33
N LEU A 97 -2.47 -5.50 7.14
CA LEU A 97 -1.61 -4.59 6.39
C LEU A 97 -1.35 -3.30 7.16
N VAL A 98 -2.38 -2.68 7.74
CA VAL A 98 -2.21 -1.48 8.58
C VAL A 98 -1.24 -1.75 9.74
N GLY A 99 -1.36 -2.91 10.40
CA GLY A 99 -0.45 -3.29 11.49
C GLY A 99 1.00 -3.48 11.02
N ARG A 100 1.20 -4.07 9.85
CA ARG A 100 2.54 -4.25 9.25
C ARG A 100 3.13 -2.93 8.78
N PHE A 101 2.33 -2.08 8.16
CA PHE A 101 2.74 -0.75 7.73
C PHE A 101 3.11 0.13 8.93
N LYS A 102 2.32 0.09 10.02
CA LYS A 102 2.68 0.73 11.29
C LYS A 102 4.06 0.28 11.79
N LYS A 103 4.30 -1.04 11.85
CA LYS A 103 5.60 -1.58 12.27
C LYS A 103 6.74 -1.08 11.36
N LEU A 104 6.53 -1.07 10.05
CA LEU A 104 7.51 -0.58 9.07
C LEU A 104 7.86 0.89 9.32
N LEU A 105 6.86 1.77 9.47
CA LEU A 105 7.09 3.20 9.68
C LEU A 105 7.81 3.48 11.01
N ILE A 106 7.46 2.79 12.09
CA ILE A 106 8.18 2.92 13.37
C ILE A 106 9.64 2.50 13.21
N MET A 107 9.91 1.39 12.51
CA MET A 107 11.27 0.91 12.29
C MET A 107 12.10 1.86 11.42
N LYS A 108 11.49 2.53 10.44
CA LYS A 108 12.20 3.41 9.49
C LYS A 108 12.31 4.85 9.96
N PHE A 109 11.29 5.36 10.64
CA PHE A 109 11.13 6.78 10.93
C PHE A 109 10.84 7.09 12.41
N GLY A 110 10.56 6.09 13.24
CA GLY A 110 10.14 6.32 14.63
C GLY A 110 8.75 6.97 14.75
N ASP A 111 7.95 6.98 13.68
CA ASP A 111 6.64 7.60 13.61
C ASP A 111 5.60 6.61 13.04
N GLU A 112 4.39 6.64 13.58
CA GLU A 112 3.24 5.81 13.18
C GLU A 112 2.05 6.62 12.64
N THR A 113 2.19 7.94 12.53
CA THR A 113 1.11 8.87 12.17
C THR A 113 0.40 8.47 10.87
N LEU A 114 1.17 8.19 9.81
CA LEU A 114 0.60 7.78 8.52
C LEU A 114 -0.17 6.46 8.61
N ALA A 115 0.27 5.51 9.44
CA ALA A 115 -0.47 4.26 9.64
C ALA A 115 -1.77 4.48 10.43
N ASN A 116 -1.77 5.41 11.40
CA ASN A 116 -2.98 5.79 12.13
C ASN A 116 -3.99 6.50 11.23
N GLN A 117 -3.54 7.39 10.34
CA GLN A 117 -4.37 7.99 9.29
C GLN A 117 -4.95 6.92 8.36
N MET A 118 -4.11 6.01 7.85
CA MET A 118 -4.58 4.89 7.01
C MET A 118 -5.65 4.04 7.72
N ASN A 119 -5.51 3.78 9.02
CA ASN A 119 -6.51 3.02 9.79
C ASN A 119 -7.83 3.78 9.98
N THR A 120 -7.75 5.11 10.11
CA THR A 120 -8.91 5.99 10.17
C THR A 120 -9.71 5.88 8.87
N TRP A 121 -9.03 5.99 7.72
CA TRP A 121 -9.66 5.86 6.42
C TRP A 121 -10.13 4.45 6.10
N ARG A 122 -9.46 3.41 6.61
CA ARG A 122 -9.98 2.02 6.55
C ARG A 122 -11.35 1.93 7.22
N SER A 123 -11.48 2.53 8.41
CA SER A 123 -12.71 2.50 9.18
C SER A 123 -13.80 3.34 8.52
N MET A 124 -13.45 4.51 7.98
CA MET A 124 -14.38 5.36 7.24
C MET A 124 -14.84 4.69 5.94
N ARG A 125 -13.94 4.01 5.21
CA ARG A 125 -14.29 3.25 4.02
C ARG A 125 -15.32 2.16 4.32
N ILE A 126 -15.15 1.41 5.42
CA ILE A 126 -16.15 0.43 5.86
C ILE A 126 -17.51 1.11 6.13
N LYS A 127 -17.50 2.30 6.75
CA LYS A 127 -18.72 3.10 6.95
C LYS A 127 -19.38 3.45 5.61
N CYS A 128 -18.62 4.01 4.66
CA CYS A 128 -19.09 4.36 3.32
C CYS A 128 -19.55 3.17 2.48
N ASP A 129 -18.94 1.99 2.63
CA ASP A 129 -19.29 0.82 1.83
C ASP A 129 -20.58 0.14 2.31
N TYR A 130 -20.83 0.14 3.63
CA TYR A 130 -21.84 -0.75 4.23
C TYR A 130 -22.97 -0.05 4.99
N TYR A 131 -22.84 1.24 5.32
CA TYR A 131 -23.85 1.95 6.13
C TYR A 131 -24.51 3.03 5.28
N PRO A 132 -25.81 2.91 4.96
CA PRO A 132 -26.48 3.82 4.03
C PRO A 132 -26.50 5.27 4.55
N ASP A 133 -26.70 5.47 5.85
CA ASP A 133 -26.95 6.79 6.46
C ASP A 133 -25.68 7.60 6.75
N VAL A 134 -24.52 7.18 6.24
CA VAL A 134 -23.26 7.90 6.43
C VAL A 134 -23.17 9.07 5.45
N GLU A 135 -23.27 10.27 5.98
CA GLU A 135 -22.99 11.51 5.27
C GLU A 135 -21.49 11.80 5.25
N ILE A 136 -20.96 12.18 4.08
CA ILE A 136 -19.54 12.50 3.89
C ILE A 136 -19.43 13.93 3.36
N ALA A 137 -18.84 14.80 4.18
CA ALA A 137 -18.53 16.17 3.79
C ALA A 137 -17.35 16.22 2.79
N GLU A 138 -17.35 17.23 1.94
CA GLU A 138 -16.28 17.46 0.95
C GLU A 138 -14.89 17.61 1.63
N GLU A 139 -14.82 18.26 2.79
CA GLU A 139 -13.57 18.41 3.54
C GLU A 139 -12.97 17.08 4.04
N MET A 140 -13.82 16.09 4.32
CA MET A 140 -13.35 14.74 4.62
C MET A 140 -12.71 14.08 3.40
N CYS A 141 -13.27 14.34 2.21
CA CYS A 141 -12.72 13.85 0.95
C CYS A 141 -11.36 14.47 0.65
N LYS A 142 -11.23 15.79 0.84
CA LYS A 142 -9.94 16.51 0.71
C LYS A 142 -8.90 15.97 1.68
N SER A 143 -9.30 15.72 2.93
CA SER A 143 -8.41 15.14 3.95
C SER A 143 -7.95 13.73 3.57
N ALA A 144 -8.87 12.86 3.11
CA ALA A 144 -8.53 11.51 2.67
C ALA A 144 -7.58 11.51 1.46
N MET A 145 -7.79 12.43 0.51
CA MET A 145 -6.92 12.62 -0.65
C MET A 145 -5.53 13.12 -0.27
N SER A 146 -5.45 14.08 0.64
CA SER A 146 -4.18 14.58 1.18
C SER A 146 -3.38 13.48 1.86
N ASP A 147 -4.03 12.69 2.73
CA ASP A 147 -3.39 11.56 3.40
C ASP A 147 -2.98 10.47 2.42
N ALA A 148 -3.79 10.20 1.37
CA ALA A 148 -3.43 9.25 0.32
C ALA A 148 -2.16 9.70 -0.40
N ALA A 149 -2.04 10.98 -0.74
CA ALA A 149 -0.87 11.54 -1.39
C ALA A 149 0.39 11.37 -0.54
N MET A 150 0.32 11.68 0.76
CA MET A 150 1.46 11.52 1.68
C MET A 150 1.89 10.06 1.82
N ILE A 151 0.93 9.14 1.95
CA ILE A 151 1.21 7.70 2.06
C ILE A 151 1.82 7.16 0.76
N ILE A 152 1.28 7.53 -0.41
CA ILE A 152 1.84 7.13 -1.71
C ILE A 152 3.28 7.61 -1.83
N HIS A 153 3.54 8.89 -1.56
CA HIS A 153 4.88 9.45 -1.66
C HIS A 153 5.87 8.73 -0.74
N THR A 154 5.47 8.51 0.52
CA THR A 154 6.30 7.75 1.48
C THR A 154 6.57 6.33 1.00
N CYS A 155 5.56 5.65 0.46
CA CYS A 155 5.72 4.28 -0.02
C CYS A 155 6.58 4.20 -1.29
N LYS A 156 6.54 5.19 -2.17
CA LYS A 156 7.43 5.28 -3.34
C LYS A 156 8.90 5.36 -2.90
N ASN A 157 9.21 6.27 -1.98
CA ASN A 157 10.58 6.40 -1.45
C ASN A 157 11.06 5.08 -0.80
N LEU A 158 10.20 4.42 -0.01
CA LEU A 158 10.51 3.11 0.57
C LEU A 158 10.70 2.00 -0.48
N VAL A 159 10.09 2.09 -1.65
CA VAL A 159 10.30 1.11 -2.73
C VAL A 159 11.60 1.40 -3.48
N GLU A 160 11.92 2.67 -3.70
CA GLU A 160 13.16 3.11 -4.35
C GLU A 160 14.41 2.76 -3.51
N GLU A 161 14.29 2.68 -2.19
CA GLU A 161 15.38 2.32 -1.26
C GLU A 161 15.68 0.81 -1.15
N PHE A 162 14.92 -0.07 -1.79
CA PHE A 162 15.03 -1.54 -1.64
C PHE A 162 16.17 -2.20 -2.44
#